data_AF-A0A543IVY8-F1
#
_entry.id   AF-A0A543IVY8-F1
#
_cell.length_a   1.000
_cell.length_b   1.000
_cell.length_c   1.000
_cell.angle_alpha   90.00
_cell.angle_beta   90.00
_cell.angle_gamma   90.00
#
_symmetry.space_group_name_H-M   'P 1'
#
loop_
_entity.id
_entity.type
_entity.pdbx_description
1 polymer ?
#
loop_
_entity_poly.entity_id
_entity_poly.type
_entity_poly.pdbx_seq_one_letter_code
_entity_poly.pdbx_strand_id
1 'polypeptide(L)'
;MIGIMVDVAKIAERGGRVSSRTSALGAGWECDRIGTFADLVPDGNGFTWLNPRTLWRSRNEVIAQLFGDPSPAARRRWVAALRERDGDGDFRIDRRDLGDTCSFLVLGDTGEGDASQYAVVPVMLKVGADTGFAIIASDVIYPTGSGNDYEDKFFRPYQDYPAPIYAVPGNHDWYDGLGGFMRVFCGMPLIDGITPGGLRGLLWRKPERIDEERLARAAARRSRPEQAARQPGPYWVIELNRLLVVGIDTGIINGIDAEQGAWLRRISADPRPKVLVTGKPIYVNNEYHPCPIEGGGTVDDIVRDPAHRYVAAIGGDVHNYQRYPVRVGDRVIQYIVSGGGGAFTHATHTIPRVDVAGVAEDEFRCYPLRGDSLSFYSLLYSRRLRIRSLYLTPEEAVEIMSAAVGNEPPRPNVGDGPRITRRMRLAARLLGALPFPFHLPVGKLFHRYVSELADHDTPPFFKSFLHVSVTPAELRIRCFAATGCLAQEIDPPLEDEVAIPLAPP
;
A
#
# COMPACT_ATOMS: atom_id res chain seq x y z
N MET A 1 -10.14 16.14 -29.97
CA MET A 1 -9.07 15.17 -30.28
C MET A 1 -9.62 13.80 -29.93
N ILE A 2 -9.65 12.87 -30.87
CA ILE A 2 -9.96 11.46 -30.57
C ILE A 2 -8.76 10.97 -29.76
N GLY A 3 -8.90 10.96 -28.43
CA GLY A 3 -7.86 10.45 -27.54
C GLY A 3 -7.61 8.99 -27.89
N ILE A 4 -6.36 8.65 -28.18
CA ILE A 4 -5.95 7.26 -28.35
C ILE A 4 -6.12 6.62 -26.98
N MET A 5 -7.15 5.80 -26.80
CA MET A 5 -7.38 5.03 -25.59
C MET A 5 -6.14 4.18 -25.30
N VAL A 6 -5.64 4.25 -24.08
CA VAL A 6 -4.48 3.50 -23.61
C VAL A 6 -4.87 2.04 -23.47
N ASP A 7 -4.28 1.19 -24.31
CA ASP A 7 -4.48 -0.25 -24.23
C ASP A 7 -3.62 -0.84 -23.09
N VAL A 8 -4.19 -0.86 -21.88
CA VAL A 8 -3.53 -1.40 -20.68
C VAL A 8 -3.22 -2.89 -20.84
N ALA A 9 -4.00 -3.65 -21.62
CA ALA A 9 -3.70 -5.06 -21.86
C ALA A 9 -2.41 -5.23 -22.67
N LYS A 10 -2.19 -4.37 -23.67
CA LYS A 10 -0.94 -4.33 -24.43
C LYS A 10 0.24 -3.83 -23.61
N ILE A 11 0.03 -2.87 -22.70
CA ILE A 11 1.04 -2.45 -21.72
C ILE A 11 1.42 -3.65 -20.83
N ALA A 12 0.42 -4.36 -20.29
CA ALA A 12 0.62 -5.52 -19.44
C ALA A 12 1.39 -6.65 -20.16
N GLU A 13 1.05 -6.95 -21.42
CA GLU A 13 1.74 -7.95 -22.23
C GLU A 13 3.23 -7.62 -22.42
N ARG A 14 3.54 -6.34 -22.71
CA ARG A 14 4.93 -5.86 -22.83
C ARG A 14 5.63 -5.89 -21.47
N GLY A 15 4.97 -5.38 -20.45
CA GLY A 15 5.46 -5.32 -19.07
C GLY A 15 5.83 -6.67 -18.50
N GLY A 16 5.08 -7.72 -18.84
CA GLY A 16 5.38 -9.10 -18.41
C GLY A 16 6.70 -9.63 -18.97
N ARG A 17 7.15 -9.13 -20.13
CA ARG A 17 8.45 -9.50 -20.74
C ARG A 17 9.65 -8.79 -20.12
N VAL A 18 9.41 -7.74 -19.32
CA VAL A 18 10.44 -6.88 -18.73
C VAL A 18 10.31 -6.78 -17.20
N SER A 19 9.76 -7.81 -16.56
CA SER A 19 9.52 -7.85 -15.11
C SER A 19 10.72 -8.33 -14.30
N SER A 20 10.68 -8.11 -12.98
CA SER A 20 11.70 -8.63 -12.05
C SER A 20 11.84 -10.15 -12.08
N ARG A 21 10.79 -10.86 -12.53
CA ARG A 21 10.73 -12.32 -12.69
C ARG A 21 11.45 -12.80 -13.94
N THR A 22 11.67 -11.92 -14.92
CA THR A 22 12.37 -12.28 -16.17
C THR A 22 13.85 -11.91 -16.14
N SER A 23 14.23 -10.81 -15.48
CA SER A 23 15.63 -10.35 -15.43
C SER A 23 15.90 -9.38 -14.28
N ALA A 24 17.18 -9.22 -13.93
CA ALA A 24 17.62 -8.20 -12.98
C ALA A 24 17.41 -6.77 -13.54
N LEU A 25 17.58 -6.60 -14.86
CA LEU A 25 17.21 -5.37 -15.58
C LEU A 25 15.73 -5.02 -15.36
N GLY A 26 14.82 -5.98 -15.45
CA GLY A 26 13.39 -5.78 -15.18
C GLY A 26 13.09 -5.36 -13.74
N ALA A 27 13.92 -5.81 -12.79
CA ALA A 27 13.85 -5.36 -11.40
C ALA A 27 14.44 -3.95 -11.17
N GLY A 28 15.07 -3.35 -12.18
CA GLY A 28 15.66 -2.01 -12.12
C GLY A 28 17.09 -1.96 -11.60
N TRP A 29 17.79 -3.10 -11.52
CA TRP A 29 19.21 -3.15 -11.10
C TRP A 29 20.16 -2.49 -12.10
N GLU A 30 19.74 -2.39 -13.35
CA GLU A 30 20.46 -1.70 -14.43
C GLU A 30 19.62 -0.51 -14.88
N CYS A 31 20.15 0.70 -14.67
CA CYS A 31 19.43 1.95 -14.87
C CYS A 31 20.28 2.94 -15.66
N ASP A 32 20.25 2.83 -17.00
CA ASP A 32 21.05 3.70 -17.87
C ASP A 32 20.69 5.19 -17.72
N ARG A 33 19.40 5.47 -17.49
CA ARG A 33 18.88 6.82 -17.26
C ARG A 33 17.82 6.81 -16.17
N ILE A 34 17.99 7.75 -15.23
CA ILE A 34 16.97 8.07 -14.21
C ILE A 34 15.71 8.55 -14.94
N GLY A 35 14.55 8.14 -14.42
CA GLY A 35 13.24 8.51 -14.93
C GLY A 35 12.89 9.99 -14.79
N THR A 36 11.84 10.40 -15.48
CA THR A 36 11.30 11.76 -15.48
C THR A 36 10.74 12.19 -14.12
N PHE A 37 10.48 11.24 -13.21
CA PHE A 37 10.02 11.55 -11.87
C PHE A 37 10.94 12.54 -11.12
N ALA A 38 12.24 12.53 -11.42
CA ALA A 38 13.22 13.39 -10.75
C ALA A 38 12.89 14.88 -10.94
N ASP A 39 12.29 15.26 -12.07
CA ASP A 39 11.88 16.63 -12.37
C ASP A 39 10.59 17.04 -11.63
N LEU A 40 9.89 16.08 -11.03
CA LEU A 40 8.63 16.30 -10.31
C LEU A 40 8.84 16.51 -8.80
N VAL A 41 9.99 16.07 -8.26
CA VAL A 41 10.30 16.14 -6.84
C VAL A 41 10.40 17.62 -6.40
N PRO A 42 9.76 18.04 -5.30
CA PRO A 42 9.84 19.41 -4.82
C PRO A 42 11.27 19.83 -4.45
N ASP A 43 11.64 21.08 -4.75
CA ASP A 43 12.87 21.69 -4.23
C ASP A 43 12.79 21.87 -2.70
N GLY A 44 13.60 21.12 -1.92
CA GLY A 44 13.62 21.26 -0.46
C GLY A 44 14.28 20.10 0.28
N ASN A 45 14.63 20.31 1.56
CA ASN A 45 15.20 19.27 2.42
C ASN A 45 14.25 18.07 2.47
N GLY A 46 14.73 16.91 2.02
CA GLY A 46 14.00 15.65 2.03
C GLY A 46 13.37 15.35 3.40
N PHE A 47 12.19 14.74 3.37
CA PHE A 47 11.62 14.12 4.54
C PHE A 47 12.52 12.97 5.00
N THR A 48 12.62 12.77 6.32
CA THR A 48 13.64 11.91 6.90
C THR A 48 13.08 11.36 8.24
N TRP A 49 12.91 10.03 8.33
CA TRP A 49 12.55 9.28 9.53
C TRP A 49 13.53 9.32 10.72
N LEU A 50 14.85 9.42 10.53
CA LEU A 50 15.92 9.58 11.53
C LEU A 50 15.89 10.94 12.21
N ASN A 51 15.19 11.94 11.67
CA ASN A 51 15.06 13.23 12.35
C ASN A 51 14.37 12.99 13.70
N PRO A 52 15.01 13.31 14.84
CA PRO A 52 14.42 13.11 16.16
C PRO A 52 13.05 13.79 16.30
N ARG A 53 12.81 14.87 15.54
CA ARG A 53 11.50 15.54 15.47
C ARG A 53 10.44 14.68 14.78
N THR A 54 10.77 13.96 13.70
CA THR A 54 9.86 13.02 13.02
C THR A 54 9.48 11.87 13.94
N LEU A 55 10.47 11.21 14.56
CA LEU A 55 10.22 10.12 15.52
C LEU A 55 9.41 10.57 16.74
N TRP A 56 9.68 11.79 17.22
CA TRP A 56 8.89 12.38 18.31
C TRP A 56 7.46 12.71 17.87
N ARG A 57 7.25 13.13 16.62
CA ARG A 57 5.92 13.41 16.07
C ARG A 57 5.06 12.14 15.98
N SER A 58 5.63 11.01 15.57
CA SER A 58 4.92 9.71 15.45
C SER A 58 4.78 8.92 16.76
N ARG A 59 5.12 9.50 17.92
CA ARG A 59 5.08 8.80 19.23
C ARG A 59 3.70 8.26 19.64
N ASN A 60 2.62 8.75 19.03
CA ASN A 60 1.27 8.31 19.32
C ASN A 60 1.06 6.81 19.03
N GLU A 61 1.82 6.22 18.10
CA GLU A 61 1.80 4.77 17.86
C GLU A 61 2.17 3.96 19.12
N VAL A 62 3.34 4.28 19.70
CA VAL A 62 3.86 3.60 20.89
C VAL A 62 2.93 3.82 22.08
N ILE A 63 2.40 5.05 22.22
CA ILE A 63 1.45 5.36 23.28
C ILE A 63 0.16 4.56 23.08
N ALA A 64 -0.34 4.42 21.86
CA ALA A 64 -1.54 3.62 21.56
C ALA A 64 -1.33 2.13 21.85
N GLN A 65 -0.17 1.56 21.48
CA GLN A 65 0.16 0.16 21.78
C GLN A 65 0.26 -0.11 23.28
N LEU A 66 0.82 0.83 24.07
CA LEU A 66 1.00 0.66 25.51
C LEU A 66 -0.26 1.00 26.34
N PHE A 67 -1.10 1.91 25.85
CA PHE A 67 -2.15 2.54 26.66
C PHE A 67 -3.55 2.52 26.03
N GLY A 68 -3.70 1.88 24.86
CA GLY A 68 -4.97 1.74 24.13
C GLY A 68 -5.10 2.72 22.97
N ASP A 69 -5.76 2.28 21.89
CA ASP A 69 -6.01 3.05 20.68
C ASP A 69 -7.23 3.98 20.85
N PRO A 70 -7.08 5.31 20.73
CA PRO A 70 -8.21 6.24 20.79
C PRO A 70 -8.98 6.36 19.48
N SER A 71 -8.48 5.78 18.38
CA SER A 71 -9.07 5.88 17.04
C SER A 71 -10.53 5.43 17.00
N PRO A 72 -10.97 4.32 17.63
CA PRO A 72 -12.38 3.93 17.67
C PRO A 72 -13.31 5.02 18.25
N ALA A 73 -12.93 5.63 19.37
CA ALA A 73 -13.73 6.68 19.99
C ALA A 73 -13.74 7.96 19.15
N ALA A 74 -12.60 8.32 18.57
CA ALA A 74 -12.49 9.51 17.72
C ALA A 74 -13.25 9.34 16.40
N ARG A 75 -13.20 8.14 15.80
CA ARG A 75 -13.97 7.76 14.61
C ARG A 75 -15.46 7.92 14.83
N ARG A 76 -16.00 7.41 15.95
CA ARG A 76 -17.42 7.60 16.30
C ARG A 76 -17.82 9.07 16.36
N ARG A 77 -16.96 9.96 16.88
CA ARG A 77 -17.23 11.42 16.88
C ARG A 77 -17.23 12.01 15.46
N TRP A 78 -16.27 11.62 14.63
CA TRP A 78 -16.23 12.04 13.22
C TRP A 78 -17.46 11.57 12.45
N VAL A 79 -17.85 10.30 12.61
CA VAL A 79 -19.02 9.69 11.99
C VAL A 79 -20.31 10.35 12.47
N ALA A 80 -20.45 10.64 13.77
CA ALA A 80 -21.59 11.36 14.29
C ALA A 80 -21.71 12.76 13.67
N ALA A 81 -20.60 13.51 13.59
CA ALA A 81 -20.59 14.84 12.98
C ALA A 81 -20.90 14.81 11.47
N LEU A 82 -20.41 13.79 10.75
CA LEU A 82 -20.76 13.57 9.34
C LEU A 82 -22.26 13.31 9.16
N ARG A 83 -22.85 12.46 10.00
CA ARG A 83 -24.28 12.14 9.94
C ARG A 83 -25.16 13.33 10.29
N GLU A 84 -24.71 14.19 11.20
CA GLU A 84 -25.39 15.45 11.48
C GLU A 84 -25.38 16.39 10.28
N ARG A 85 -24.25 16.47 9.55
CA ARG A 85 -24.12 17.33 8.36
C ARG A 85 -24.84 16.79 7.12
N ASP A 86 -24.67 15.49 6.84
CA ASP A 86 -25.01 14.88 5.56
C ASP A 86 -26.15 13.85 5.62
N GLY A 87 -26.59 13.47 6.83
CA GLY A 87 -27.55 12.38 7.06
C GLY A 87 -26.90 10.98 7.07
N ASP A 88 -27.71 9.94 7.32
CA ASP A 88 -27.26 8.55 7.35
C ASP A 88 -27.50 7.87 5.99
N GLY A 89 -26.52 7.99 5.10
CA GLY A 89 -26.54 7.42 3.73
C GLY A 89 -25.67 6.19 3.54
N ASP A 90 -25.29 5.50 4.62
CA ASP A 90 -24.40 4.32 4.63
C ASP A 90 -23.04 4.55 3.90
N PHE A 91 -22.58 5.79 3.79
CA PHE A 91 -21.28 6.15 3.19
C PHE A 91 -21.07 5.59 1.77
N ARG A 92 -22.12 5.61 0.95
CA ARG A 92 -22.12 5.14 -0.43
C ARG A 92 -21.55 6.17 -1.40
N ILE A 93 -20.75 5.69 -2.35
CA ILE A 93 -20.23 6.44 -3.49
C ILE A 93 -20.73 5.72 -4.75
N ASP A 94 -21.66 6.33 -5.48
CA ASP A 94 -22.20 5.74 -6.71
C ASP A 94 -21.27 6.01 -7.88
N ARG A 95 -20.66 4.95 -8.44
CA ARG A 95 -19.84 4.99 -9.66
C ARG A 95 -20.39 4.10 -10.77
N ARG A 96 -21.69 3.84 -10.77
CA ARG A 96 -22.39 3.10 -11.84
C ARG A 96 -22.40 3.84 -13.18
N ASP A 97 -22.06 5.13 -13.17
CA ASP A 97 -21.82 5.95 -14.37
C ASP A 97 -20.72 5.36 -15.28
N LEU A 98 -19.78 4.60 -14.71
CA LEU A 98 -18.70 3.95 -15.44
C LEU A 98 -19.15 2.76 -16.30
N GLY A 99 -20.41 2.31 -16.16
CA GLY A 99 -20.96 1.19 -16.92
C GLY A 99 -20.51 -0.19 -16.41
N ASP A 100 -20.68 -1.20 -17.27
CA ASP A 100 -20.43 -2.60 -16.95
C ASP A 100 -18.96 -3.03 -17.09
N THR A 101 -18.17 -2.23 -17.80
CA THR A 101 -16.73 -2.42 -17.98
C THR A 101 -16.02 -1.16 -17.57
N CYS A 102 -15.20 -1.25 -16.53
CA CYS A 102 -14.48 -0.09 -15.98
C CYS A 102 -13.14 -0.50 -15.37
N SER A 103 -12.28 0.47 -15.11
CA SER A 103 -11.04 0.24 -14.37
C SER A 103 -10.75 1.34 -13.36
N PHE A 104 -9.96 1.00 -12.35
CA PHE A 104 -9.50 1.91 -11.30
C PHE A 104 -8.11 1.52 -10.82
N LEU A 105 -7.42 2.46 -10.16
CA LEU A 105 -6.13 2.19 -9.53
C LEU A 105 -6.26 1.95 -8.03
N VAL A 106 -5.35 1.17 -7.47
CA VAL A 106 -5.13 1.08 -6.01
C VAL A 106 -3.66 1.31 -5.72
N LEU A 107 -3.36 2.31 -4.91
CA LEU A 107 -2.04 2.62 -4.37
C LEU A 107 -2.11 2.42 -2.85
N GLY A 108 -0.99 2.24 -2.17
CA GLY A 108 -0.95 2.22 -0.70
C GLY A 108 0.28 2.94 -0.20
N ASP A 109 0.19 3.53 1.00
CA ASP A 109 1.32 4.08 1.73
C ASP A 109 2.10 5.13 0.91
N THR A 110 1.38 6.05 0.26
CA THR A 110 1.97 6.96 -0.73
C THR A 110 2.73 8.13 -0.13
N GLY A 111 2.28 8.66 1.01
CA GLY A 111 2.47 10.07 1.41
C GLY A 111 3.84 10.51 1.92
N GLU A 112 4.94 9.96 1.41
CA GLU A 112 6.28 10.30 1.90
C GLU A 112 6.77 11.65 1.37
N GLY A 113 6.46 11.98 0.10
CA GLY A 113 6.75 13.28 -0.53
C GLY A 113 8.16 13.40 -1.13
N ASP A 114 8.87 12.28 -1.23
CA ASP A 114 10.25 12.19 -1.75
C ASP A 114 10.33 11.49 -3.12
N ALA A 115 11.56 11.30 -3.60
CA ALA A 115 11.86 10.63 -4.86
C ALA A 115 11.15 9.28 -5.02
N SER A 116 10.97 8.53 -3.94
CA SER A 116 10.39 7.19 -3.97
C SER A 116 8.88 7.21 -4.23
N GLN A 117 8.13 8.17 -3.66
CA GLN A 117 6.73 8.43 -4.05
C GLN A 117 6.63 8.93 -5.49
N TYR A 118 7.45 9.92 -5.86
CA TYR A 118 7.37 10.54 -7.18
C TYR A 118 7.74 9.57 -8.30
N ALA A 119 8.61 8.59 -8.05
CA ALA A 119 8.95 7.53 -9.01
C ALA A 119 7.74 6.73 -9.49
N VAL A 120 6.66 6.67 -8.71
CA VAL A 120 5.40 5.99 -9.07
C VAL A 120 4.59 6.82 -10.06
N VAL A 121 4.69 8.16 -10.02
CA VAL A 121 3.78 9.08 -10.70
C VAL A 121 3.77 8.90 -12.24
N PRO A 122 4.91 8.89 -12.96
CA PRO A 122 4.89 8.75 -14.42
C PRO A 122 4.25 7.43 -14.88
N VAL A 123 4.56 6.34 -14.17
CA VAL A 123 4.03 5.00 -14.44
C VAL A 123 2.52 4.95 -14.16
N MET A 124 2.11 5.50 -13.01
CA MET A 124 0.70 5.60 -12.60
C MET A 124 -0.12 6.41 -13.60
N LEU A 125 0.36 7.56 -14.05
CA LEU A 125 -0.35 8.41 -15.01
C LEU A 125 -0.51 7.69 -16.35
N LYS A 126 0.51 6.94 -16.78
CA LYS A 126 0.46 6.16 -18.02
C LYS A 126 -0.54 5.00 -17.94
N VAL A 127 -0.44 4.17 -16.91
CA VAL A 127 -1.33 3.00 -16.72
C VAL A 127 -2.75 3.43 -16.35
N GLY A 128 -2.89 4.56 -15.66
CA GLY A 128 -4.14 5.10 -15.14
C GLY A 128 -4.87 6.08 -16.06
N ALA A 129 -4.36 6.37 -17.26
CA ALA A 129 -4.86 7.45 -18.12
C ALA A 129 -6.38 7.42 -18.33
N ASP A 130 -6.94 6.22 -18.52
CA ASP A 130 -8.37 5.99 -18.79
C ASP A 130 -9.13 5.36 -17.59
N THR A 131 -8.54 5.37 -16.40
CA THR A 131 -9.19 4.83 -15.20
C THR A 131 -10.25 5.77 -14.65
N GLY A 132 -11.35 5.23 -14.13
CA GLY A 132 -12.50 6.01 -13.65
C GLY A 132 -12.27 6.66 -12.29
N PHE A 133 -11.34 6.14 -11.48
CA PHE A 133 -10.90 6.69 -10.18
C PHE A 133 -9.65 5.93 -9.68
N ALA A 134 -9.06 6.43 -8.60
CA ALA A 134 -8.04 5.72 -7.83
C ALA A 134 -8.44 5.62 -6.35
N ILE A 135 -7.86 4.64 -5.65
CA ILE A 135 -7.97 4.45 -4.20
C ILE A 135 -6.57 4.46 -3.60
N ILE A 136 -6.38 5.21 -2.50
CA ILE A 136 -5.22 5.08 -1.62
C ILE A 136 -5.61 4.19 -0.43
N ALA A 137 -5.01 3.01 -0.37
CA ALA A 137 -5.19 1.98 0.65
C ALA A 137 -4.19 2.21 1.78
N SER A 138 -4.57 2.97 2.80
CA SER A 138 -3.77 3.31 3.99
C SER A 138 -2.72 4.39 3.79
N ASP A 139 -2.36 5.01 4.93
CA ASP A 139 -1.26 5.97 5.15
C ASP A 139 -1.09 6.98 4.02
N VAL A 140 -2.11 7.84 3.90
CA VAL A 140 -2.15 8.86 2.83
C VAL A 140 -1.05 9.89 3.03
N ILE A 141 -0.75 10.26 4.28
CA ILE A 141 0.22 11.30 4.62
C ILE A 141 1.13 10.88 5.79
N TYR A 142 2.42 10.77 5.49
CA TYR A 142 3.47 10.64 6.49
C TYR A 142 3.96 12.01 6.97
N PRO A 143 4.51 12.13 8.19
CA PRO A 143 4.65 11.07 9.20
C PRO A 143 3.44 10.92 10.11
N THR A 144 2.51 11.88 10.13
CA THR A 144 1.45 11.96 11.13
C THR A 144 0.07 12.39 10.61
N GLY A 145 -0.17 12.43 9.30
CA GLY A 145 -1.48 12.83 8.79
C GLY A 145 -1.81 14.33 8.92
N SER A 146 -0.79 15.20 9.05
CA SER A 146 -1.01 16.64 9.22
C SER A 146 -1.64 17.23 7.96
N GLY A 147 -2.67 18.07 8.12
CA GLY A 147 -3.28 18.79 7.00
C GLY A 147 -2.32 19.71 6.25
N ASN A 148 -1.25 20.16 6.92
CA ASN A 148 -0.23 21.05 6.35
C ASN A 148 0.76 20.33 5.42
N ASP A 149 0.75 18.99 5.42
CA ASP A 149 1.69 18.16 4.66
C ASP A 149 1.09 17.70 3.30
N TYR A 150 -0.21 17.91 3.07
CA TYR A 150 -0.91 17.44 1.86
C TYR A 150 -0.42 18.05 0.54
N GLU A 151 0.19 19.24 0.57
CA GLU A 151 0.61 19.94 -0.66
C GLU A 151 1.56 19.08 -1.49
N ASP A 152 2.66 18.63 -0.90
CA ASP A 152 3.74 17.95 -1.62
C ASP A 152 3.61 16.42 -1.59
N LYS A 153 2.71 15.89 -0.75
CA LYS A 153 2.49 14.44 -0.56
C LYS A 153 1.19 13.92 -1.19
N PHE A 154 0.27 14.81 -1.58
CA PHE A 154 -0.98 14.42 -2.26
C PHE A 154 -1.32 15.32 -3.44
N PHE A 155 -1.43 16.64 -3.23
CA PHE A 155 -1.91 17.54 -4.27
C PHE A 155 -0.94 17.71 -5.44
N ARG A 156 0.35 17.91 -5.16
CA ARG A 156 1.42 18.01 -6.17
C ARG A 156 1.66 16.69 -6.93
N PRO A 157 1.94 15.54 -6.27
CA PRO A 157 2.30 14.32 -7.00
C PRO A 157 1.18 13.81 -7.89
N TYR A 158 -0.08 14.05 -7.49
CA TYR A 158 -1.23 13.58 -8.26
C TYR A 158 -1.90 14.68 -9.08
N GLN A 159 -1.33 15.89 -9.23
CA GLN A 159 -2.01 17.01 -9.91
C GLN A 159 -2.55 16.66 -11.31
N ASP A 160 -1.82 15.82 -12.04
CA ASP A 160 -2.16 15.46 -13.43
C ASP A 160 -3.07 14.25 -13.57
N TYR A 161 -3.31 13.45 -12.52
CA TYR A 161 -4.22 12.31 -12.57
C TYR A 161 -5.67 12.79 -12.74
N PRO A 162 -6.37 12.46 -13.84
CA PRO A 162 -7.56 13.19 -14.28
C PRO A 162 -8.85 12.83 -13.51
N ALA A 163 -8.85 11.74 -12.75
CA ALA A 163 -10.04 11.20 -12.10
C ALA A 163 -10.05 11.42 -10.57
N PRO A 164 -11.17 11.14 -9.89
CA PRO A 164 -11.28 11.23 -8.45
C PRO A 164 -10.33 10.27 -7.74
N ILE A 165 -9.84 10.68 -6.56
CA ILE A 165 -9.06 9.82 -5.67
C ILE A 165 -9.81 9.70 -4.35
N TYR A 166 -10.09 8.46 -3.95
CA TYR A 166 -10.64 8.10 -2.64
C TYR A 166 -9.54 7.48 -1.77
N ALA A 167 -9.75 7.41 -0.46
CA ALA A 167 -8.79 6.81 0.44
C ALA A 167 -9.45 6.11 1.63
N VAL A 168 -8.76 5.12 2.19
CA VAL A 168 -8.99 4.67 3.57
C VAL A 168 -7.80 5.11 4.43
N PRO A 169 -8.03 5.62 5.64
CA PRO A 169 -6.94 6.11 6.47
C PRO A 169 -6.14 4.95 7.08
N GLY A 170 -4.85 5.17 7.24
CA GLY A 170 -3.95 4.29 7.97
C GLY A 170 -3.60 4.81 9.36
N ASN A 171 -2.68 4.11 10.04
CA ASN A 171 -2.23 4.52 11.37
C ASN A 171 -1.54 5.88 11.37
N HIS A 172 -0.81 6.25 10.30
CA HIS A 172 -0.15 7.54 10.22
C HIS A 172 -1.15 8.69 10.13
N ASP A 173 -2.29 8.50 9.47
CA ASP A 173 -3.35 9.50 9.39
C ASP A 173 -4.02 9.76 10.76
N TRP A 174 -4.01 8.75 11.63
CA TRP A 174 -4.59 8.81 12.97
C TRP A 174 -3.70 9.48 14.02
N TYR A 175 -2.39 9.66 13.77
CA TYR A 175 -1.48 10.27 14.75
C TYR A 175 -1.80 11.75 15.03
N ASP A 176 -2.54 12.43 14.16
CA ASP A 176 -3.08 13.78 14.37
C ASP A 176 -4.60 13.80 14.62
N GLY A 177 -5.20 12.66 14.97
CA GLY A 177 -6.64 12.54 15.23
C GLY A 177 -7.51 12.56 13.97
N LEU A 178 -6.95 12.23 12.80
CA LEU A 178 -7.62 12.16 11.50
C LEU A 178 -8.06 13.51 10.91
N GLY A 179 -7.70 14.65 11.52
CA GLY A 179 -8.16 15.97 11.11
C GLY A 179 -7.84 16.33 9.66
N GLY A 180 -6.57 16.12 9.23
CA GLY A 180 -6.15 16.40 7.85
C GLY A 180 -6.92 15.56 6.82
N PHE A 181 -7.06 14.27 7.07
CA PHE A 181 -7.83 13.35 6.23
C PHE A 181 -9.30 13.76 6.10
N MET A 182 -9.95 14.03 7.23
CA MET A 182 -11.36 14.45 7.25
C MET A 182 -11.57 15.79 6.55
N ARG A 183 -10.61 16.71 6.67
CA ARG A 183 -10.65 18.01 5.99
C ARG A 183 -10.49 17.90 4.48
N VAL A 184 -9.59 17.04 4.00
CA VAL A 184 -9.24 16.90 2.57
C VAL A 184 -10.23 16.00 1.82
N PHE A 185 -10.53 14.81 2.32
CA PHE A 185 -11.38 13.86 1.60
C PHE A 185 -12.87 14.05 1.89
N CYS A 186 -13.23 14.38 3.13
CA CYS A 186 -14.62 14.46 3.57
C CYS A 186 -15.15 15.91 3.68
N GLY A 187 -14.29 16.91 3.46
CA GLY A 187 -14.64 18.33 3.56
C GLY A 187 -15.13 18.76 4.94
N MET A 188 -14.75 18.03 6.00
CA MET A 188 -15.18 18.35 7.36
C MET A 188 -14.30 19.44 7.98
N PRO A 189 -14.88 20.37 8.77
CA PRO A 189 -14.07 21.22 9.63
C PRO A 189 -13.38 20.38 10.72
N LEU A 190 -12.28 20.90 11.27
CA LEU A 190 -11.63 20.27 12.43
C LEU A 190 -12.61 20.22 13.62
N ILE A 191 -12.70 19.07 14.27
CA ILE A 191 -13.36 18.92 15.57
C ILE A 191 -12.31 18.73 16.66
N ASP A 192 -12.67 19.06 17.91
CA ASP A 192 -11.79 18.84 19.04
C ASP A 192 -11.41 17.36 19.16
N GLY A 193 -10.12 17.05 19.03
CA GLY A 193 -9.60 15.69 19.14
C GLY A 193 -9.85 15.08 20.52
N ILE A 194 -9.91 13.75 20.59
CA ILE A 194 -9.92 13.05 21.87
C ILE A 194 -8.50 13.05 22.43
N THR A 195 -8.28 13.77 23.53
CA THR A 195 -7.05 13.64 24.32
C THR A 195 -7.27 12.54 25.36
N PRO A 196 -6.47 11.46 25.38
CA PRO A 196 -6.56 10.45 26.43
C PRO A 196 -6.38 11.08 27.83
N GLY A 197 -7.14 10.64 28.83
CA GLY A 197 -7.04 11.16 30.20
C GLY A 197 -5.72 10.81 30.91
N GLY A 198 -5.37 11.57 31.96
CA GLY A 198 -4.21 11.30 32.83
C GLY A 198 -2.84 11.60 32.21
N LEU A 199 -1.77 10.91 32.68
CA LEU A 199 -0.40 11.05 32.15
C LEU A 199 -0.31 10.78 30.63
N ARG A 200 -1.28 10.05 30.07
CA ARG A 200 -1.40 9.74 28.64
C ARG A 200 -1.63 11.01 27.81
N GLY A 201 -2.49 11.91 28.26
CA GLY A 201 -2.81 13.16 27.57
C GLY A 201 -1.68 14.18 27.53
N LEU A 202 -0.73 14.10 28.46
CA LEU A 202 0.47 14.94 28.49
C LEU A 202 1.46 14.56 27.38
N LEU A 203 1.55 13.27 27.04
CA LEU A 203 2.45 12.77 26.00
C LEU A 203 1.76 12.65 24.64
N TRP A 204 0.42 12.56 24.59
CA TRP A 204 -0.33 12.50 23.34
C TRP A 204 -0.10 13.75 22.48
N ARG A 205 0.31 13.57 21.22
CA ARG A 205 0.44 14.69 20.28
C ARG A 205 -0.96 15.24 19.97
N LYS A 206 -1.11 16.55 20.13
CA LYS A 206 -2.34 17.26 19.77
C LYS A 206 -2.38 17.53 18.27
N PRO A 207 -3.59 17.54 17.68
CA PRO A 207 -3.86 18.02 16.33
C PRO A 207 -3.09 19.30 15.99
N GLU A 208 -2.38 19.33 14.87
CA GLU A 208 -1.81 20.57 14.35
C GLU A 208 -2.95 21.42 13.76
N ARG A 209 -2.85 22.74 13.93
CA ARG A 209 -3.78 23.65 13.27
C ARG A 209 -3.48 23.64 11.76
N ILE A 210 -4.52 23.40 10.97
CA ILE A 210 -4.42 23.46 9.51
C ILE A 210 -4.32 24.93 9.08
N ASP A 211 -3.31 25.23 8.27
CA ASP A 211 -3.23 26.46 7.49
C ASP A 211 -4.19 26.35 6.30
N GLU A 212 -5.40 26.87 6.48
CA GLU A 212 -6.49 26.79 5.49
C GLU A 212 -6.15 27.51 4.18
N GLU A 213 -5.36 28.58 4.23
CA GLU A 213 -4.95 29.29 3.01
C GLU A 213 -3.94 28.47 2.21
N ARG A 214 -2.95 27.88 2.90
CA ARG A 214 -2.00 26.97 2.26
C ARG A 214 -2.70 25.75 1.69
N LEU A 215 -3.62 25.15 2.44
CA LEU A 215 -4.38 23.99 1.98
C LEU A 215 -5.24 24.34 0.75
N ALA A 216 -5.90 25.49 0.73
CA ALA A 216 -6.67 25.95 -0.42
C ALA A 216 -5.79 26.17 -1.67
N ARG A 217 -4.60 26.77 -1.51
CA ARG A 217 -3.63 26.91 -2.61
C ARG A 217 -3.15 25.55 -3.12
N ALA A 218 -2.89 24.61 -2.23
CA ALA A 218 -2.51 23.25 -2.61
C ALA A 218 -3.65 22.54 -3.37
N ALA A 219 -4.88 22.63 -2.88
CA ALA A 219 -6.05 22.03 -3.49
C ALA A 219 -6.33 22.56 -4.91
N ALA A 220 -5.94 23.80 -5.21
CA ALA A 220 -6.07 24.38 -6.55
C ALA A 220 -5.30 23.58 -7.63
N ARG A 221 -4.25 22.84 -7.26
CA ARG A 221 -3.51 21.93 -8.16
C ARG A 221 -4.36 20.78 -8.71
N ARG A 222 -5.43 20.39 -8.00
CA ARG A 222 -6.38 19.32 -8.39
C ARG A 222 -7.81 19.84 -8.45
N SER A 223 -8.02 20.97 -9.12
CA SER A 223 -9.32 21.67 -9.17
C SER A 223 -10.18 21.36 -10.40
N ARG A 224 -9.73 20.46 -11.29
CA ARG A 224 -10.50 20.09 -12.49
C ARG A 224 -11.81 19.40 -12.08
N PRO A 225 -12.95 19.68 -12.74
CA PRO A 225 -14.24 19.05 -12.39
C PRO A 225 -14.19 17.52 -12.38
N GLU A 226 -13.44 16.91 -13.29
CA GLU A 226 -13.28 15.45 -13.39
C GLU A 226 -12.52 14.83 -12.21
N GLN A 227 -11.72 15.63 -11.50
CA GLN A 227 -10.96 15.20 -10.32
C GLN A 227 -11.77 15.30 -9.02
N ALA A 228 -12.97 15.89 -9.06
CA ALA A 228 -13.77 16.12 -7.87
C ALA A 228 -14.18 14.79 -7.22
N ALA A 229 -13.79 14.62 -5.96
CA ALA A 229 -14.17 13.48 -5.14
C ALA A 229 -15.07 13.95 -3.99
N ARG A 230 -16.19 13.27 -3.75
CA ARG A 230 -16.98 13.42 -2.53
C ARG A 230 -16.87 12.12 -1.74
N GLN A 231 -15.91 12.06 -0.82
CA GLN A 231 -15.81 10.92 0.08
C GLN A 231 -16.75 11.15 1.28
N PRO A 232 -17.69 10.23 1.54
CA PRO A 232 -18.74 10.46 2.52
C PRO A 232 -18.29 10.18 3.96
N GLY A 233 -17.15 9.50 4.16
CA GLY A 233 -16.61 9.20 5.48
C GLY A 233 -15.23 8.53 5.47
N PRO A 234 -14.68 8.20 6.66
CA PRO A 234 -13.39 7.52 6.78
C PRO A 234 -13.43 6.06 6.31
N TYR A 235 -14.61 5.48 6.24
CA TYR A 235 -14.93 4.21 5.60
C TYR A 235 -16.12 4.45 4.66
N TRP A 236 -16.22 3.64 3.61
CA TRP A 236 -17.16 3.87 2.52
C TRP A 236 -17.36 2.62 1.67
N VAL A 237 -18.37 2.65 0.81
CA VAL A 237 -18.55 1.66 -0.26
C VAL A 237 -18.70 2.37 -1.61
N ILE A 238 -17.88 1.98 -2.59
CA ILE A 238 -18.05 2.38 -3.99
C ILE A 238 -18.88 1.33 -4.69
N GLU A 239 -19.98 1.78 -5.31
CA GLU A 239 -20.89 0.92 -6.06
C GLU A 239 -20.58 0.99 -7.55
N LEU A 240 -20.17 -0.14 -8.11
CA LEU A 240 -20.10 -0.37 -9.55
C LEU A 240 -21.27 -1.27 -9.96
N ASN A 241 -21.56 -1.38 -11.26
CA ASN A 241 -22.67 -2.21 -11.74
C ASN A 241 -22.53 -3.68 -11.32
N ARG A 242 -21.31 -4.21 -11.31
CA ARG A 242 -21.01 -5.64 -11.11
C ARG A 242 -20.23 -5.96 -9.82
N LEU A 243 -19.79 -4.94 -9.10
CA LEU A 243 -18.85 -5.08 -7.98
C LEU A 243 -19.11 -3.99 -6.94
N LEU A 244 -18.91 -4.31 -5.66
CA LEU A 244 -18.71 -3.30 -4.61
C LEU A 244 -17.23 -3.27 -4.23
N VAL A 245 -16.69 -2.06 -4.04
CA VAL A 245 -15.40 -1.88 -3.38
C VAL A 245 -15.68 -1.28 -2.01
N VAL A 246 -15.32 -2.00 -0.94
CA VAL A 246 -15.65 -1.65 0.44
C VAL A 246 -14.37 -1.21 1.15
N GLY A 247 -14.28 0.06 1.52
CA GLY A 247 -13.17 0.63 2.27
C GLY A 247 -13.45 0.66 3.77
N ILE A 248 -12.54 0.12 4.59
CA ILE A 248 -12.64 0.16 6.06
C ILE A 248 -11.46 0.91 6.70
N ASP A 249 -11.75 1.55 7.83
CA ASP A 249 -10.78 2.25 8.66
C ASP A 249 -10.42 1.39 9.87
N THR A 250 -9.17 0.92 9.90
CA THR A 250 -8.65 0.00 10.92
C THR A 250 -7.96 0.68 12.10
N GLY A 251 -7.92 2.02 12.14
CA GLY A 251 -7.29 2.77 13.23
C GLY A 251 -5.78 2.54 13.34
N ILE A 252 -5.24 2.71 14.55
CA ILE A 252 -3.81 2.54 14.80
C ILE A 252 -3.44 1.07 15.01
N ILE A 253 -4.26 0.31 15.77
CA ILE A 253 -3.88 -1.04 16.25
C ILE A 253 -4.52 -2.21 15.49
N ASN A 254 -5.11 -1.98 14.31
CA ASN A 254 -5.80 -3.00 13.50
C ASN A 254 -7.11 -3.53 14.12
N GLY A 255 -8.13 -2.68 14.21
CA GLY A 255 -9.47 -3.10 14.64
C GLY A 255 -10.56 -2.09 14.29
N ILE A 256 -11.81 -2.55 14.24
CA ILE A 256 -12.97 -1.70 13.98
C ILE A 256 -13.94 -1.69 15.15
N ASP A 257 -14.55 -0.52 15.38
CA ASP A 257 -15.59 -0.36 16.40
C ASP A 257 -16.90 -1.05 15.99
N ALA A 258 -17.80 -1.19 16.97
CA ALA A 258 -19.06 -1.90 16.81
C ALA A 258 -19.97 -1.26 15.75
N GLU A 259 -19.87 0.06 15.57
CA GLU A 259 -20.69 0.81 14.62
C GLU A 259 -20.25 0.55 13.19
N GLN A 260 -18.94 0.67 12.90
CA GLN A 260 -18.37 0.29 11.61
C GLN A 260 -18.56 -1.21 11.34
N GLY A 261 -18.43 -2.06 12.37
CA GLY A 261 -18.69 -3.50 12.24
C GLY A 261 -20.14 -3.83 11.89
N ALA A 262 -21.11 -3.13 12.47
CA ALA A 262 -22.52 -3.26 12.12
C ALA A 262 -22.80 -2.74 10.70
N TRP A 263 -22.19 -1.62 10.31
CA TRP A 263 -22.26 -1.10 8.94
C TRP A 263 -21.69 -2.09 7.92
N LEU A 264 -20.50 -2.64 8.19
CA LEU A 264 -19.84 -3.60 7.30
C LEU A 264 -20.72 -4.84 7.08
N ARG A 265 -21.32 -5.41 8.14
CA ARG A 265 -22.26 -6.53 8.00
C ARG A 265 -23.46 -6.19 7.11
N ARG A 266 -24.01 -4.98 7.21
CA ARG A 266 -25.13 -4.55 6.35
C ARG A 266 -24.71 -4.40 4.89
N ILE A 267 -23.58 -3.76 4.61
CA ILE A 267 -23.07 -3.59 3.24
C ILE A 267 -22.68 -4.94 2.62
N SER A 268 -22.11 -5.83 3.42
CA SER A 268 -21.69 -7.16 2.98
C SER A 268 -22.85 -8.06 2.56
N ALA A 269 -24.09 -7.76 2.97
CA ALA A 269 -25.29 -8.52 2.58
C ALA A 269 -25.74 -8.27 1.12
N ASP A 270 -25.17 -7.30 0.40
CA ASP A 270 -25.43 -7.11 -1.04
C ASP A 270 -25.10 -8.40 -1.82
N PRO A 271 -25.87 -8.81 -2.83
CA PRO A 271 -25.59 -10.06 -3.56
C PRO A 271 -24.44 -9.96 -4.56
N ARG A 272 -23.95 -8.78 -4.93
CA ARG A 272 -22.85 -8.62 -5.90
C ARG A 272 -21.49 -9.03 -5.28
N PRO A 273 -20.51 -9.49 -6.07
CA PRO A 273 -19.15 -9.69 -5.59
C PRO A 273 -18.53 -8.43 -4.97
N LYS A 274 -17.57 -8.61 -4.05
CA LYS A 274 -16.91 -7.50 -3.34
C LYS A 274 -15.38 -7.59 -3.33
N VAL A 275 -14.74 -6.43 -3.32
CA VAL A 275 -13.33 -6.28 -2.94
C VAL A 275 -13.27 -5.46 -1.65
N LEU A 276 -12.58 -5.97 -0.63
CA LEU A 276 -12.27 -5.21 0.58
C LEU A 276 -10.99 -4.38 0.36
N VAL A 277 -10.99 -3.13 0.80
CA VAL A 277 -9.81 -2.28 0.95
C VAL A 277 -9.67 -1.93 2.43
N THR A 278 -8.56 -2.29 3.04
CA THR A 278 -8.31 -2.17 4.49
C THR A 278 -7.01 -1.43 4.77
N GLY A 279 -6.94 -0.70 5.88
CA GLY A 279 -5.70 -0.02 6.29
C GLY A 279 -4.55 -1.02 6.50
N LYS A 280 -4.83 -2.11 7.22
CA LYS A 280 -3.85 -3.19 7.48
C LYS A 280 -4.29 -4.51 6.83
N PRO A 281 -3.35 -5.29 6.24
CA PRO A 281 -3.66 -6.51 5.50
C PRO A 281 -3.99 -7.67 6.45
N ILE A 282 -4.88 -8.56 6.00
CA ILE A 282 -5.31 -9.74 6.76
C ILE A 282 -4.27 -10.86 6.73
N TYR A 283 -3.65 -11.10 5.57
CA TYR A 283 -2.52 -12.01 5.41
C TYR A 283 -1.30 -11.21 4.97
N VAL A 284 -0.22 -11.32 5.73
CA VAL A 284 1.02 -10.58 5.45
C VAL A 284 2.19 -11.27 6.12
N ASN A 285 3.33 -11.34 5.44
CA ASN A 285 4.57 -11.95 5.93
C ASN A 285 4.39 -13.40 6.47
N ASN A 286 3.54 -14.20 5.82
CA ASN A 286 3.15 -15.54 6.29
C ASN A 286 2.41 -15.58 7.65
N GLU A 287 1.79 -14.48 8.05
CA GLU A 287 1.00 -14.38 9.29
C GLU A 287 -0.47 -14.06 8.98
N TYR A 288 -1.34 -14.40 9.94
CA TYR A 288 -2.78 -14.17 9.87
C TYR A 288 -3.24 -13.15 10.93
N HIS A 289 -3.85 -12.07 10.45
CA HIS A 289 -4.28 -10.91 11.22
C HIS A 289 -5.75 -10.57 10.90
N PRO A 290 -6.74 -11.23 11.52
CA PRO A 290 -8.13 -11.21 11.06
C PRO A 290 -8.90 -9.88 11.21
N CYS A 291 -8.30 -8.87 11.87
CA CYS A 291 -8.90 -7.59 12.22
C CYS A 291 -10.15 -7.73 13.11
N PRO A 292 -10.02 -7.65 14.45
CA PRO A 292 -11.14 -7.80 15.38
C PRO A 292 -12.22 -6.72 15.24
N ILE A 293 -13.47 -7.11 15.50
CA ILE A 293 -14.63 -6.21 15.57
C ILE A 293 -15.08 -6.07 17.02
N GLU A 294 -15.20 -4.84 17.52
CA GLU A 294 -15.80 -4.58 18.84
C GLU A 294 -17.23 -5.16 18.89
N GLY A 295 -17.52 -5.96 19.92
CA GLY A 295 -18.79 -6.70 20.04
C GLY A 295 -18.76 -8.12 19.47
N GLY A 296 -17.66 -8.55 18.83
CA GLY A 296 -17.40 -9.95 18.49
C GLY A 296 -17.23 -10.24 17.00
N GLY A 297 -16.51 -11.33 16.72
CA GLY A 297 -16.08 -11.71 15.38
C GLY A 297 -14.94 -10.85 14.84
N THR A 298 -14.63 -11.08 13.57
CA THR A 298 -13.54 -10.41 12.85
C THR A 298 -13.99 -9.95 11.47
N VAL A 299 -13.24 -9.05 10.85
CA VAL A 299 -13.48 -8.65 9.46
C VAL A 299 -13.29 -9.84 8.54
N ASP A 300 -12.29 -10.70 8.80
CA ASP A 300 -12.08 -11.87 7.96
C ASP A 300 -13.22 -12.90 8.07
N ASP A 301 -13.91 -13.00 9.21
CA ASP A 301 -15.14 -13.81 9.30
C ASP A 301 -16.20 -13.33 8.30
N ILE A 302 -16.36 -12.01 8.13
CA ILE A 302 -17.28 -11.41 7.17
C ILE A 302 -16.80 -11.65 5.72
N VAL A 303 -15.50 -11.48 5.45
CA VAL A 303 -14.92 -11.70 4.12
C VAL A 303 -15.06 -13.15 3.67
N ARG A 304 -14.78 -14.08 4.58
CA ARG A 304 -14.80 -15.53 4.33
C ARG A 304 -16.20 -16.11 4.23
N ASP A 305 -17.22 -15.47 4.80
CA ASP A 305 -18.60 -15.91 4.68
C ASP A 305 -19.04 -15.97 3.20
N PRO A 306 -19.45 -17.15 2.68
CA PRO A 306 -19.88 -17.31 1.30
C PRO A 306 -21.07 -16.42 0.94
N ALA A 307 -21.95 -16.08 1.89
CA ALA A 307 -23.09 -15.21 1.66
C ALA A 307 -22.68 -13.78 1.24
N HIS A 308 -21.49 -13.33 1.65
CA HIS A 308 -21.02 -11.97 1.36
C HIS A 308 -20.24 -11.86 0.04
N ARG A 309 -19.80 -12.96 -0.57
CA ARG A 309 -19.18 -13.00 -1.92
C ARG A 309 -17.97 -12.06 -2.11
N TYR A 310 -17.15 -11.86 -1.08
CA TYR A 310 -15.83 -11.22 -1.28
C TYR A 310 -14.93 -12.10 -2.15
N VAL A 311 -14.22 -11.47 -3.08
CA VAL A 311 -13.30 -12.14 -4.00
C VAL A 311 -11.84 -11.71 -3.82
N ALA A 312 -11.62 -10.55 -3.20
CA ALA A 312 -10.30 -10.08 -2.81
C ALA A 312 -10.37 -9.20 -1.56
N ALA A 313 -9.26 -9.15 -0.82
CA ALA A 313 -9.03 -8.20 0.26
C ALA A 313 -7.63 -7.58 0.10
N ILE A 314 -7.57 -6.26 -0.01
CA ILE A 314 -6.36 -5.50 -0.33
C ILE A 314 -6.01 -4.60 0.86
N GLY A 315 -4.80 -4.71 1.40
CA GLY A 315 -4.32 -3.90 2.52
C GLY A 315 -3.03 -3.13 2.23
N GLY A 316 -2.88 -1.96 2.86
CA GLY A 316 -1.63 -1.16 2.88
C GLY A 316 -0.69 -1.55 4.03
N ASP A 317 -0.10 -0.59 4.73
CA ASP A 317 0.78 -0.71 5.93
C ASP A 317 2.14 -1.36 5.69
N VAL A 318 2.21 -2.38 4.82
CA VAL A 318 3.43 -3.07 4.52
C VAL A 318 3.92 -2.66 3.14
N HIS A 319 5.06 -1.98 3.11
CA HIS A 319 5.60 -1.28 1.93
C HIS A 319 6.26 -2.21 0.91
N ASN A 320 5.50 -3.19 0.45
CA ASN A 320 5.81 -4.09 -0.65
C ASN A 320 4.49 -4.65 -1.21
N TYR A 321 4.61 -5.51 -2.23
CA TYR A 321 3.50 -6.29 -2.75
C TYR A 321 3.58 -7.74 -2.26
N GLN A 322 2.44 -8.31 -1.89
CA GLN A 322 2.28 -9.73 -1.58
C GLN A 322 0.92 -10.22 -2.06
N ARG A 323 0.82 -11.47 -2.52
CA ARG A 323 -0.45 -12.11 -2.84
C ARG A 323 -0.54 -13.53 -2.29
N TYR A 324 -1.63 -13.79 -1.58
CA TYR A 324 -2.00 -15.06 -0.98
C TYR A 324 -3.35 -15.52 -1.55
N PRO A 325 -3.38 -16.50 -2.48
CA PRO A 325 -4.62 -17.10 -2.96
C PRO A 325 -5.16 -18.11 -1.95
N VAL A 326 -6.03 -17.66 -1.04
CA VAL A 326 -6.53 -18.49 0.06
C VAL A 326 -7.81 -19.23 -0.37
N ARG A 327 -7.81 -20.56 -0.21
CA ARG A 327 -8.98 -21.42 -0.46
C ARG A 327 -9.95 -21.32 0.72
N VAL A 328 -11.19 -20.92 0.44
CA VAL A 328 -12.27 -20.79 1.42
C VAL A 328 -13.50 -21.51 0.87
N GLY A 329 -13.73 -22.75 1.33
CA GLY A 329 -14.75 -23.60 0.73
C GLY A 329 -14.40 -23.98 -0.72
N ASP A 330 -15.31 -23.69 -1.64
CA ASP A 330 -15.19 -23.96 -3.08
C ASP A 330 -14.59 -22.78 -3.89
N ARG A 331 -14.26 -21.68 -3.23
CA ARG A 331 -13.73 -20.46 -3.86
C ARG A 331 -12.33 -20.09 -3.36
N VAL A 332 -11.67 -19.24 -4.13
CA VAL A 332 -10.38 -18.64 -3.77
C VAL A 332 -10.57 -17.15 -3.57
N ILE A 333 -10.16 -16.63 -2.42
CA ILE A 333 -10.12 -15.19 -2.13
C ILE A 333 -8.67 -14.74 -2.29
N GLN A 334 -8.44 -13.67 -3.08
CA GLN A 334 -7.11 -13.09 -3.25
C GLN A 334 -6.84 -12.09 -2.12
N TYR A 335 -5.98 -12.45 -1.17
CA TYR A 335 -5.51 -11.52 -0.15
C TYR A 335 -4.22 -10.86 -0.64
N ILE A 336 -4.23 -9.54 -0.72
CA ILE A 336 -3.17 -8.75 -1.36
C ILE A 336 -2.65 -7.69 -0.40
N VAL A 337 -1.34 -7.61 -0.27
CA VAL A 337 -0.64 -6.47 0.33
C VAL A 337 -0.24 -5.54 -0.81
N SER A 338 -0.53 -4.25 -0.68
CA SER A 338 -0.35 -3.24 -1.74
C SER A 338 0.17 -1.92 -1.18
N GLY A 339 1.16 -1.95 -0.29
CA GLY A 339 1.73 -0.75 0.32
C GLY A 339 2.95 -0.16 -0.39
N GLY A 340 3.29 -0.64 -1.58
CA GLY A 340 4.49 -0.20 -2.30
C GLY A 340 4.36 1.15 -3.00
N GLY A 341 3.39 2.02 -2.67
CA GLY A 341 3.01 3.18 -3.48
C GLY A 341 3.81 4.46 -3.21
N GLY A 342 4.67 4.48 -2.21
CA GLY A 342 5.59 5.58 -1.97
C GLY A 342 6.58 5.24 -0.87
N ALA A 343 6.08 5.00 0.34
CA ALA A 343 6.89 4.84 1.54
C ALA A 343 8.04 3.83 1.39
N PHE A 344 9.17 4.04 2.08
CA PHE A 344 10.35 3.16 2.11
C PHE A 344 10.02 1.66 2.06
N THR A 345 10.80 0.87 1.32
CA THR A 345 10.42 -0.52 1.02
C THR A 345 10.61 -1.45 2.22
N HIS A 346 9.63 -2.33 2.51
CA HIS A 346 9.73 -3.37 3.54
C HIS A 346 10.39 -4.66 3.01
N ALA A 347 11.27 -5.25 3.81
CA ALA A 347 12.11 -6.39 3.44
C ALA A 347 11.35 -7.72 3.19
N THR A 348 11.05 -8.02 1.92
CA THR A 348 10.42 -9.31 1.54
C THR A 348 11.32 -10.52 1.79
N HIS A 349 12.65 -10.35 1.83
CA HIS A 349 13.60 -11.43 2.14
C HIS A 349 13.49 -12.00 3.56
N THR A 350 12.79 -11.30 4.45
CA THR A 350 12.52 -11.77 5.82
C THR A 350 11.26 -12.64 5.91
N ILE A 351 10.45 -12.68 4.85
CA ILE A 351 9.25 -13.52 4.78
C ILE A 351 9.72 -14.98 4.66
N PRO A 352 9.35 -15.87 5.60
CA PRO A 352 9.75 -17.26 5.54
C PRO A 352 9.06 -17.98 4.37
N ARG A 353 9.35 -19.29 4.21
CA ARG A 353 8.57 -20.16 3.34
C ARG A 353 7.09 -20.04 3.72
N VAL A 354 6.23 -19.79 2.74
CA VAL A 354 4.80 -19.57 2.93
C VAL A 354 4.05 -20.89 3.07
N ASP A 355 3.22 -20.97 4.10
CA ASP A 355 2.32 -22.08 4.42
C ASP A 355 1.01 -21.61 5.10
N VAL A 356 0.87 -20.31 5.35
CA VAL A 356 -0.29 -19.73 6.03
C VAL A 356 -1.58 -20.01 5.25
N ALA A 357 -2.64 -20.38 5.98
CA ALA A 357 -3.96 -20.70 5.43
C ALA A 357 -3.94 -21.76 4.31
N GLY A 358 -2.93 -22.64 4.29
CA GLY A 358 -2.78 -23.68 3.27
C GLY A 358 -2.36 -23.16 1.90
N VAL A 359 -1.87 -21.93 1.80
CA VAL A 359 -1.27 -21.38 0.58
C VAL A 359 0.10 -22.02 0.39
N ALA A 360 0.32 -22.64 -0.77
CA ALA A 360 1.63 -23.19 -1.10
C ALA A 360 2.61 -22.09 -1.54
N GLU A 361 3.90 -22.30 -1.28
CA GLU A 361 4.97 -21.35 -1.59
C GLU A 361 5.05 -20.97 -3.08
N ASP A 362 4.69 -21.89 -3.99
CA ASP A 362 4.64 -21.67 -5.44
C ASP A 362 3.44 -20.82 -5.89
N GLU A 363 2.37 -20.77 -5.08
CA GLU A 363 1.21 -19.91 -5.29
C GLU A 363 1.42 -18.49 -4.76
N PHE A 364 2.34 -18.31 -3.80
CA PHE A 364 2.71 -17.02 -3.25
C PHE A 364 3.42 -16.14 -4.30
N ARG A 365 3.12 -14.84 -4.26
CA ARG A 365 3.79 -13.82 -5.08
C ARG A 365 4.17 -12.66 -4.18
N CYS A 366 5.33 -12.06 -4.44
CA CYS A 366 5.75 -10.81 -3.82
C CYS A 366 6.55 -9.96 -4.80
N TYR A 367 6.57 -8.65 -4.55
CA TYR A 367 7.46 -7.69 -5.19
C TYR A 367 7.93 -6.66 -4.15
N PRO A 368 9.25 -6.37 -4.01
CA PRO A 368 10.35 -7.02 -4.74
C PRO A 368 10.45 -8.52 -4.44
N LEU A 369 11.04 -9.29 -5.36
CA LEU A 369 11.36 -10.69 -5.09
C LEU A 369 12.21 -10.78 -3.82
N ARG A 370 12.07 -11.87 -3.04
CA ARG A 370 12.89 -12.07 -1.85
C ARG A 370 14.40 -11.93 -2.14
N GLY A 371 14.85 -12.42 -3.29
CA GLY A 371 16.24 -12.25 -3.73
C GLY A 371 16.64 -10.79 -3.99
N ASP A 372 15.79 -10.02 -4.69
CA ASP A 372 16.05 -8.59 -4.95
C ASP A 372 16.05 -7.78 -3.65
N SER A 373 15.12 -8.07 -2.74
CA SER A 373 15.12 -7.45 -1.41
C SER A 373 16.39 -7.75 -0.65
N LEU A 374 16.85 -9.01 -0.62
CA LEU A 374 18.09 -9.37 0.07
C LEU A 374 19.31 -8.66 -0.55
N SER A 375 19.39 -8.61 -1.89
CA SER A 375 20.46 -7.89 -2.58
C SER A 375 20.46 -6.41 -2.24
N PHE A 376 19.29 -5.76 -2.24
CA PHE A 376 19.14 -4.33 -1.91
C PHE A 376 19.64 -4.01 -0.51
N TYR A 377 19.15 -4.72 0.50
CA TYR A 377 19.59 -4.51 1.88
C TYR A 377 21.07 -4.88 2.08
N SER A 378 21.57 -5.90 1.37
CA SER A 378 22.99 -6.26 1.43
C SER A 378 23.90 -5.17 0.87
N LEU A 379 23.49 -4.51 -0.22
CA LEU A 379 24.21 -3.41 -0.85
C LEU A 379 24.23 -2.18 0.07
N LEU A 380 23.05 -1.85 0.60
CA LEU A 380 22.84 -0.78 1.54
C LEU A 380 23.78 -0.91 2.76
N TYR A 381 23.75 -2.06 3.45
CA TYR A 381 24.62 -2.30 4.60
C TYR A 381 26.09 -2.43 4.22
N SER A 382 26.42 -3.03 3.08
CA SER A 382 27.80 -3.10 2.55
C SER A 382 28.40 -1.70 2.40
N ARG A 383 27.68 -0.76 1.80
CA ARG A 383 28.10 0.65 1.65
C ARG A 383 28.22 1.33 3.00
N ARG A 384 27.19 1.19 3.86
CA ARG A 384 27.09 1.89 5.14
C ARG A 384 28.16 1.46 6.16
N LEU A 385 28.43 0.17 6.24
CA LEU A 385 29.42 -0.43 7.14
C LEU A 385 30.81 -0.53 6.50
N ARG A 386 30.91 -0.25 5.18
CA ARG A 386 32.13 -0.40 4.37
C ARG A 386 32.66 -1.83 4.36
N ILE A 387 31.76 -2.82 4.43
CA ILE A 387 32.09 -4.27 4.42
C ILE A 387 31.67 -4.85 3.07
N ARG A 388 32.58 -4.86 2.10
CA ARG A 388 32.30 -5.33 0.72
C ARG A 388 31.82 -6.78 0.65
N SER A 389 32.28 -7.62 1.58
CA SER A 389 31.90 -9.04 1.63
C SER A 389 30.44 -9.29 2.04
N LEU A 390 29.74 -8.26 2.53
CA LEU A 390 28.32 -8.34 2.88
C LEU A 390 27.41 -8.28 1.65
N TYR A 391 27.85 -7.62 0.56
CA TYR A 391 27.03 -7.48 -0.63
C TYR A 391 26.80 -8.83 -1.33
N LEU A 392 25.54 -9.08 -1.68
CA LEU A 392 25.08 -10.17 -2.50
C LEU A 392 24.51 -9.60 -3.79
N THR A 393 25.03 -10.06 -4.93
CA THR A 393 24.48 -9.72 -6.24
C THR A 393 23.04 -10.24 -6.38
N PRO A 394 22.23 -9.68 -7.30
CA PRO A 394 20.85 -10.14 -7.51
C PRO A 394 20.75 -11.64 -7.79
N GLU A 395 21.69 -12.22 -8.53
CA GLU A 395 21.77 -13.65 -8.84
C GLU A 395 22.13 -14.47 -7.59
N GLU A 396 23.15 -14.05 -6.83
CA GLU A 396 23.54 -14.71 -5.58
C GLU A 396 22.42 -14.71 -4.54
N ALA A 397 21.68 -13.60 -4.47
CA ALA A 397 20.60 -13.40 -3.53
C ALA A 397 19.35 -14.21 -3.91
N VAL A 398 19.00 -14.29 -5.19
CA VAL A 398 17.92 -15.18 -5.67
C VAL A 398 18.26 -16.63 -5.39
N GLU A 399 19.48 -17.07 -5.69
CA GLU A 399 19.90 -18.45 -5.49
C GLU A 399 19.84 -18.86 -4.01
N ILE A 400 20.40 -18.05 -3.12
CA ILE A 400 20.39 -18.36 -1.69
C ILE A 400 18.98 -18.31 -1.10
N MET A 401 18.13 -17.37 -1.55
CA MET A 401 16.74 -17.31 -1.09
C MET A 401 15.95 -18.53 -1.55
N SER A 402 16.13 -18.96 -2.80
CA SER A 402 15.42 -20.12 -3.34
C SER A 402 15.81 -21.42 -2.63
N ALA A 403 17.11 -21.57 -2.33
CA ALA A 403 17.58 -22.67 -1.50
C ALA A 403 17.08 -22.60 -0.05
N ALA A 404 16.90 -21.40 0.51
CA ALA A 404 16.41 -21.20 1.87
C ALA A 404 14.93 -21.53 2.02
N VAL A 405 14.08 -21.06 1.10
CA VAL A 405 12.64 -21.34 1.13
C VAL A 405 12.29 -22.69 0.52
N GLY A 406 13.18 -23.23 -0.32
CA GLY A 406 13.01 -24.53 -0.98
C GLY A 406 11.99 -24.48 -2.12
N ASN A 407 12.15 -23.53 -3.04
CA ASN A 407 11.36 -23.40 -4.26
C ASN A 407 12.27 -23.29 -5.50
N GLU A 408 11.69 -23.38 -6.69
CA GLU A 408 12.38 -22.97 -7.92
C GLU A 408 12.58 -21.44 -7.91
N PRO A 409 13.76 -20.95 -8.33
CA PRO A 409 14.01 -19.51 -8.41
C PRO A 409 12.94 -18.75 -9.20
N PRO A 410 12.25 -17.77 -8.58
CA PRO A 410 11.22 -16.99 -9.27
C PRO A 410 11.74 -16.18 -10.46
N ARG A 411 13.05 -15.93 -10.50
CA ARG A 411 13.78 -15.41 -11.65
C ARG A 411 14.83 -16.45 -12.06
N PRO A 412 14.86 -16.90 -13.33
CA PRO A 412 15.86 -17.86 -13.79
C PRO A 412 17.26 -17.21 -13.78
N ASN A 413 18.26 -17.98 -13.36
CA ASN A 413 19.66 -17.58 -13.49
C ASN A 413 20.15 -17.80 -14.93
N VAL A 414 21.16 -17.05 -15.35
CA VAL A 414 21.88 -17.31 -16.60
C VAL A 414 22.85 -18.48 -16.37
N GLY A 415 22.70 -19.56 -17.15
CA GLY A 415 23.53 -20.77 -17.00
C GLY A 415 23.22 -21.54 -15.70
N ASP A 416 24.24 -22.17 -15.11
CA ASP A 416 24.10 -23.02 -13.91
C ASP A 416 23.86 -22.24 -12.60
N GLY A 417 23.81 -20.90 -12.67
CA GLY A 417 23.68 -20.04 -11.50
C GLY A 417 24.92 -20.03 -10.57
N PRO A 418 24.95 -19.12 -9.58
CA PRO A 418 26.09 -19.00 -8.68
C PRO A 418 26.10 -20.12 -7.63
N ARG A 419 27.26 -20.77 -7.39
CA ARG A 419 27.37 -21.76 -6.32
C ARG A 419 27.27 -21.10 -4.93
N ILE A 420 26.36 -21.59 -4.08
CA ILE A 420 26.18 -21.04 -2.71
C ILE A 420 27.43 -21.23 -1.83
N THR A 421 28.12 -20.12 -1.55
CA THR A 421 29.35 -20.06 -0.75
C THR A 421 29.10 -19.88 0.76
N ARG A 422 30.15 -19.99 1.58
CA ARG A 422 30.08 -19.65 3.03
C ARG A 422 29.85 -18.16 3.25
N ARG A 423 30.42 -17.29 2.40
CA ARG A 423 30.22 -15.83 2.45
C ARG A 423 28.74 -15.49 2.26
N MET A 424 28.12 -16.07 1.24
CA MET A 424 26.70 -15.86 0.95
C MET A 424 25.82 -16.23 2.14
N ARG A 425 26.05 -17.40 2.74
CA ARG A 425 25.31 -17.83 3.95
C ARG A 425 25.49 -16.90 5.14
N LEU A 426 26.71 -16.40 5.36
CA LEU A 426 26.97 -15.47 6.46
C LEU A 426 26.25 -14.13 6.22
N ALA A 427 26.33 -13.57 5.02
CA ALA A 427 25.63 -12.34 4.67
C ALA A 427 24.11 -12.48 4.82
N ALA A 428 23.53 -13.57 4.28
CA ALA A 428 22.10 -13.84 4.41
C ALA A 428 21.64 -14.02 5.87
N ARG A 429 22.45 -14.66 6.72
CA ARG A 429 22.18 -14.74 8.17
C ARG A 429 22.21 -13.38 8.86
N LEU A 430 23.22 -12.56 8.55
CA LEU A 430 23.34 -11.21 9.11
C LEU A 430 22.21 -10.29 8.64
N LEU A 431 21.59 -10.58 7.50
CA LEU A 431 20.47 -9.81 6.95
C LEU A 431 19.11 -10.49 7.19
N GLY A 432 19.02 -11.45 8.13
CA GLY A 432 17.73 -12.03 8.52
C GLY A 432 17.04 -12.93 7.49
N ALA A 433 17.67 -13.19 6.33
CA ALA A 433 17.17 -14.14 5.33
C ALA A 433 17.35 -15.62 5.75
N LEU A 434 18.26 -15.88 6.69
CA LEU A 434 18.49 -17.21 7.26
C LEU A 434 18.47 -17.16 8.78
N PRO A 435 18.03 -18.23 9.47
CA PRO A 435 17.99 -18.27 10.93
C PRO A 435 19.34 -17.95 11.57
N PHE A 436 19.35 -16.94 12.44
CA PHE A 436 20.53 -16.51 13.19
C PHE A 436 20.13 -15.65 14.40
N PRO A 437 20.74 -15.82 15.59
CA PRO A 437 20.33 -15.10 16.80
C PRO A 437 20.61 -13.60 16.77
N PHE A 438 21.52 -13.12 15.90
CA PHE A 438 21.90 -11.71 15.81
C PHE A 438 21.94 -11.25 14.36
N HIS A 439 20.87 -10.61 13.88
CA HIS A 439 20.85 -10.01 12.55
C HIS A 439 20.90 -8.48 12.64
N LEU A 440 21.37 -7.84 11.57
CA LEU A 440 21.20 -6.42 11.32
C LEU A 440 19.69 -6.09 11.30
N PRO A 441 19.31 -4.87 11.66
CA PRO A 441 17.91 -4.51 11.75
C PRO A 441 17.29 -4.43 10.33
N VAL A 442 16.50 -5.43 9.95
CA VAL A 442 15.85 -5.55 8.62
C VAL A 442 14.33 -5.81 8.68
N GLY A 443 13.79 -6.13 9.87
CA GLY A 443 12.39 -6.56 10.06
C GLY A 443 11.52 -5.59 10.89
N LYS A 444 10.25 -5.98 11.12
CA LYS A 444 9.19 -5.11 11.66
C LYS A 444 9.53 -4.40 12.97
N LEU A 445 10.19 -5.11 13.89
CA LEU A 445 10.58 -4.59 15.20
C LEU A 445 11.59 -3.44 15.16
N PHE A 446 12.34 -3.28 14.06
CA PHE A 446 13.38 -2.27 13.92
C PHE A 446 13.02 -1.15 12.92
N HIS A 447 11.78 -1.17 12.39
CA HIS A 447 11.29 -0.22 11.37
C HIS A 447 11.51 1.25 11.72
N ARG A 448 11.39 1.62 13.01
CA ARG A 448 11.57 3.01 13.47
C ARG A 448 12.97 3.59 13.24
N TYR A 449 13.99 2.74 13.07
CA TYR A 449 15.39 3.17 12.86
C TYR A 449 15.93 2.84 11.46
N VAL A 450 15.24 2.00 10.69
CA VAL A 450 15.69 1.44 9.39
C VAL A 450 14.89 1.99 8.22
N SER A 451 13.71 2.58 8.47
CA SER A 451 12.84 3.15 7.43
C SER A 451 13.60 4.08 6.49
N GLU A 452 14.45 4.93 7.06
CA GLU A 452 15.32 5.83 6.29
C GLU A 452 16.57 5.18 5.69
N LEU A 453 17.01 4.02 6.21
CA LEU A 453 18.11 3.28 5.59
C LEU A 453 17.65 2.67 4.27
N ALA A 454 16.38 2.25 4.18
CA ALA A 454 15.77 1.76 2.95
C ALA A 454 15.21 2.89 2.06
N ASP A 455 15.10 4.11 2.59
CA ASP A 455 14.78 5.31 1.85
C ASP A 455 16.02 5.76 1.06
N HIS A 456 15.95 5.61 -0.25
CA HIS A 456 17.10 5.70 -1.15
C HIS A 456 16.65 6.45 -2.39
N ASP A 457 17.20 7.65 -2.62
CA ASP A 457 16.79 8.55 -3.70
C ASP A 457 17.26 8.11 -5.10
N THR A 458 17.81 6.91 -5.24
CA THR A 458 18.23 6.40 -6.55
C THR A 458 17.65 5.01 -6.84
N PRO A 459 17.33 4.71 -8.10
CA PRO A 459 16.84 3.39 -8.49
C PRO A 459 17.77 2.23 -8.07
N PRO A 460 17.21 1.02 -7.86
CA PRO A 460 15.78 0.68 -7.92
C PRO A 460 15.03 1.05 -6.62
N PHE A 461 13.86 1.68 -6.76
CA PHE A 461 12.98 1.99 -5.61
C PHE A 461 12.09 0.82 -5.15
N PHE A 462 11.83 -0.16 -6.04
CA PHE A 462 10.90 -1.27 -5.82
C PHE A 462 9.48 -0.85 -5.40
N LYS A 463 8.95 0.19 -6.03
CA LYS A 463 7.57 0.65 -5.80
C LYS A 463 6.59 -0.07 -6.71
N SER A 464 5.34 -0.11 -6.30
CA SER A 464 4.28 -0.78 -7.04
C SER A 464 2.91 -0.19 -6.74
N PHE A 465 2.00 -0.38 -7.67
CA PHE A 465 0.57 -0.09 -7.50
C PHE A 465 -0.25 -1.10 -8.31
N LEU A 466 -1.55 -1.13 -8.06
CA LEU A 466 -2.47 -2.02 -8.74
C LEU A 466 -3.30 -1.27 -9.77
N HIS A 467 -3.48 -1.89 -10.93
CA HIS A 467 -4.55 -1.58 -11.86
C HIS A 467 -5.61 -2.68 -11.78
N VAL A 468 -6.86 -2.29 -11.54
CA VAL A 468 -8.00 -3.20 -11.41
C VAL A 468 -8.97 -2.94 -12.55
N SER A 469 -9.27 -3.95 -13.36
CA SER A 469 -10.30 -3.88 -14.40
C SER A 469 -11.45 -4.83 -14.08
N VAL A 470 -12.67 -4.36 -14.28
CA VAL A 470 -13.91 -5.10 -14.08
C VAL A 470 -14.60 -5.21 -15.43
N THR A 471 -15.09 -6.41 -15.75
CA THR A 471 -15.97 -6.69 -16.89
C THR A 471 -17.19 -7.46 -16.35
N PRO A 472 -18.22 -7.73 -17.17
CA PRO A 472 -19.32 -8.58 -16.76
C PRO A 472 -18.92 -10.00 -16.32
N ALA A 473 -17.78 -10.52 -16.79
CA ALA A 473 -17.37 -11.90 -16.58
C ALA A 473 -16.19 -12.05 -15.60
N GLU A 474 -15.34 -11.04 -15.47
CA GLU A 474 -14.13 -11.14 -14.66
C GLU A 474 -13.72 -9.80 -14.02
N LEU A 475 -13.08 -9.93 -12.86
CA LEU A 475 -12.26 -8.91 -12.20
C LEU A 475 -10.80 -9.29 -12.41
N ARG A 476 -9.98 -8.36 -12.89
CA ARG A 476 -8.55 -8.60 -13.10
C ARG A 476 -7.72 -7.58 -12.34
N ILE A 477 -6.77 -8.06 -11.56
CA ILE A 477 -5.87 -7.25 -10.73
C ILE A 477 -4.45 -7.43 -11.27
N ARG A 478 -3.80 -6.32 -11.61
CA ARG A 478 -2.44 -6.26 -12.16
C ARG A 478 -1.55 -5.44 -11.24
N CYS A 479 -0.40 -5.99 -10.85
CA CYS A 479 0.62 -5.27 -10.09
C CYS A 479 1.68 -4.73 -11.05
N PHE A 480 1.76 -3.40 -11.17
CA PHE A 480 2.79 -2.72 -11.97
C PHE A 480 3.90 -2.20 -11.05
N ALA A 481 5.15 -2.30 -11.52
CA ALA A 481 6.30 -1.77 -10.82
C ALA A 481 6.66 -0.34 -11.27
N ALA A 482 7.25 0.40 -10.34
CA ALA A 482 7.93 1.67 -10.56
C ALA A 482 9.31 1.60 -9.90
N THR A 483 10.35 1.42 -10.72
CA THR A 483 11.74 1.30 -10.23
C THR A 483 12.48 2.62 -10.21
N GLY A 484 11.97 3.65 -10.90
CA GLY A 484 12.63 4.93 -11.13
C GLY A 484 13.54 4.96 -12.37
N CYS A 485 13.60 3.91 -13.18
CA CYS A 485 14.33 3.92 -14.44
C CYS A 485 13.48 4.41 -15.61
N LEU A 486 14.02 5.28 -16.47
CA LEU A 486 13.28 5.88 -17.59
C LEU A 486 12.72 4.82 -18.56
N ALA A 487 13.48 3.76 -18.84
CA ALA A 487 13.03 2.68 -19.71
C ALA A 487 11.73 2.03 -19.21
N GLN A 488 11.55 1.98 -17.88
CA GLN A 488 10.41 1.36 -17.23
C GLN A 488 9.26 2.34 -16.99
N GLU A 489 9.49 3.65 -17.04
CA GLU A 489 8.41 4.62 -17.24
C GLU A 489 7.79 4.49 -18.64
N ILE A 490 8.62 4.14 -19.64
CA ILE A 490 8.18 3.91 -21.02
C ILE A 490 7.50 2.55 -21.17
N ASP A 491 8.05 1.48 -20.63
CA ASP A 491 7.44 0.15 -20.64
C ASP A 491 7.31 -0.37 -19.20
N PRO A 492 6.22 -0.02 -18.49
CA PRO A 492 5.97 -0.42 -17.10
C PRO A 492 6.05 -1.93 -16.89
N PRO A 493 6.94 -2.42 -16.01
CA PRO A 493 7.01 -3.84 -15.70
C PRO A 493 5.73 -4.33 -15.01
N LEU A 494 5.25 -5.51 -15.40
CA LEU A 494 4.12 -6.19 -14.79
C LEU A 494 4.64 -7.33 -13.91
N GLU A 495 4.46 -7.21 -12.60
CA GLU A 495 5.07 -8.10 -11.60
C GLU A 495 4.18 -9.27 -11.18
N ASP A 496 2.87 -9.07 -11.27
CA ASP A 496 1.87 -10.11 -11.03
C ASP A 496 0.55 -9.76 -11.72
N GLU A 497 -0.22 -10.77 -12.07
CA GLU A 497 -1.57 -10.65 -12.62
C GLU A 497 -2.44 -11.79 -12.13
N VAL A 498 -3.67 -11.47 -11.72
CA VAL A 498 -4.70 -12.46 -11.41
C VAL A 498 -6.03 -12.07 -12.04
N ALA A 499 -6.65 -13.04 -12.71
CA ALA A 499 -8.01 -12.95 -13.21
C ALA A 499 -8.94 -13.75 -12.30
N ILE A 500 -10.01 -13.13 -11.86
CA ILE A 500 -10.98 -13.66 -10.91
C ILE A 500 -12.33 -13.69 -11.64
N PRO A 501 -12.89 -14.88 -11.94
CA PRO A 501 -14.22 -14.99 -12.51
C PRO A 501 -15.25 -14.34 -11.58
N LEU A 502 -16.06 -13.43 -12.13
CA LEU A 502 -17.23 -12.92 -11.45
C LEU A 502 -18.39 -13.85 -11.84
N ALA A 503 -18.73 -14.77 -10.94
CA ALA A 503 -19.89 -15.62 -11.16
C ALA A 503 -21.12 -14.72 -11.47
N PRO A 504 -21.97 -15.09 -12.44
CA PRO A 504 -23.20 -14.36 -12.67
C PRO A 504 -23.99 -14.26 -11.35
N PRO A 505 -24.67 -13.13 -11.10
CA PRO A 505 -25.32 -12.85 -9.83
C PRO A 505 -26.26 -13.95 -9.37
#